data_AF-A0A7S2H0A2-F1
#
_entry.id   AF-A0A7S2H0A2-F1
#
_cell.length_a   1.000
_cell.length_b   1.000
_cell.length_c   1.000
_cell.angle_alpha   90.00
_cell.angle_beta   90.00
_cell.angle_gamma   90.00
#
_symmetry.space_group_name_H-M   'P 1'
#
loop_
_entity.id
_entity.type
_entity.pdbx_description
1 polymer ?
#
loop_
_entity_poly.entity_id
_entity_poly.type
_entity_poly.pdbx_seq_one_letter_code
_entity_poly.pdbx_strand_id
1 'polypeptide(L)'
;KEWLEVDELLQGRSEPYLTHYNFRMGISKLWRVQPGRVMRQHRHAAERLGEPTLLFHGTSRENVDGILQAGFRLPEGGGMFGPGIYFADCPLKSVQFSKRPSFGFRGKPTVTAARTWDAVGPEAVGCLSGAAGGLAA
;
A
#
# COMPACT_ATOMS: atom_id res chain seq x y z
N LYS A 1 -15.67 -2.17 -12.07
CA LYS A 1 -16.28 -1.82 -10.77
C LYS A 1 -15.21 -1.60 -9.71
N GLU A 2 -14.33 -2.59 -9.48
CA GLU A 2 -13.27 -2.53 -8.47
C GLU A 2 -12.31 -1.33 -8.59
N TRP A 3 -11.85 -1.00 -9.79
CA TRP A 3 -10.94 0.14 -10.03
C TRP A 3 -11.49 1.46 -9.49
N LEU A 4 -12.76 1.74 -9.79
CA LEU A 4 -13.41 2.99 -9.42
C LEU A 4 -13.48 3.13 -7.89
N GLU A 5 -13.85 2.05 -7.21
CA GLU A 5 -13.88 2.02 -5.74
C GLU A 5 -12.48 2.24 -5.12
N VAL A 6 -11.40 1.85 -5.81
CA VAL A 6 -10.01 2.12 -5.36
C VAL A 6 -9.66 3.57 -5.53
N ASP A 7 -9.95 4.09 -6.70
CA ASP A 7 -9.65 5.47 -7.01
C ASP A 7 -10.45 6.41 -6.11
N GLU A 8 -11.75 6.18 -5.91
CA GLU A 8 -12.59 6.95 -4.99
C GLU A 8 -12.06 6.91 -3.54
N LEU A 9 -11.68 5.72 -3.03
CA LEU A 9 -11.11 5.62 -1.69
C LEU A 9 -9.78 6.39 -1.59
N LEU A 10 -8.92 6.27 -2.59
CA LEU A 10 -7.61 6.92 -2.63
C LEU A 10 -7.77 8.44 -2.72
N GLN A 11 -8.58 8.94 -3.65
CA GLN A 11 -8.82 10.38 -3.81
C GLN A 11 -9.49 10.96 -2.56
N GLY A 12 -10.54 10.30 -2.06
CA GLY A 12 -11.28 10.75 -0.88
C GLY A 12 -10.42 10.81 0.39
N ARG A 13 -9.48 9.87 0.57
CA ARG A 13 -8.53 9.87 1.70
C ARG A 13 -7.32 10.78 1.49
N SER A 14 -7.03 11.18 0.24
CA SER A 14 -5.99 12.15 -0.10
C SER A 14 -6.44 13.60 0.07
N GLU A 15 -7.68 13.92 -0.30
CA GLU A 15 -8.17 15.30 -0.45
C GLU A 15 -7.92 16.19 0.79
N PRO A 16 -8.19 15.74 2.04
CA PRO A 16 -7.97 16.58 3.22
C PRO A 16 -6.49 16.93 3.49
N TYR A 17 -5.55 16.20 2.86
CA TYR A 17 -4.12 16.28 3.15
C TYR A 17 -3.30 16.83 1.97
N LEU A 18 -3.93 17.30 0.91
CA LEU A 18 -3.24 17.82 -0.28
C LEU A 18 -2.33 19.02 0.03
N THR A 19 -2.75 19.92 0.93
CA THR A 19 -1.95 21.07 1.35
C THR A 19 -0.80 20.66 2.28
N HIS A 20 -0.99 19.62 3.09
CA HIS A 20 0.01 19.13 4.03
C HIS A 20 1.17 18.41 3.31
N TYR A 21 0.85 17.56 2.33
CA TYR A 21 1.87 16.81 1.59
C TYR A 21 2.32 17.48 0.28
N ASN A 22 1.53 18.42 -0.26
CA ASN A 22 1.83 19.21 -1.46
C ASN A 22 2.07 18.36 -2.73
N PHE A 23 1.40 17.22 -2.86
CA PHE A 23 1.33 16.45 -4.09
C PHE A 23 0.01 15.67 -4.20
N ARG A 24 -0.35 15.32 -5.44
CA ARG A 24 -1.48 14.41 -5.75
C ARG A 24 -0.93 13.06 -6.21
N MET A 25 -1.75 12.02 -6.04
CA MET A 25 -1.45 10.68 -6.55
C MET A 25 -2.65 10.12 -7.31
N GLY A 26 -2.37 9.22 -8.24
CA GLY A 26 -3.38 8.51 -9.02
C GLY A 26 -2.94 7.08 -9.27
N ILE A 27 -3.91 6.21 -9.55
CA ILE A 27 -3.68 4.79 -9.81
C ILE A 27 -3.30 4.62 -11.27
N SER A 28 -2.11 4.08 -11.52
CA SER A 28 -1.67 3.72 -12.88
C SER A 28 -1.98 2.28 -13.23
N LYS A 29 -1.92 1.40 -12.23
CA LYS A 29 -2.15 -0.02 -12.32
C LYS A 29 -2.68 -0.52 -10.97
N LEU A 30 -3.53 -1.54 -11.04
CA LEU A 30 -4.19 -2.16 -9.90
C LEU A 30 -4.05 -3.68 -9.99
N TRP A 31 -3.59 -4.32 -8.91
CA TRP A 31 -3.54 -5.78 -8.80
C TRP A 31 -4.39 -6.24 -7.64
N ARG A 32 -5.04 -7.37 -7.83
CA ARG A 32 -5.61 -8.15 -6.74
C ARG A 32 -4.56 -9.12 -6.22
N VAL A 33 -4.12 -8.96 -4.98
CA VAL A 33 -3.18 -9.90 -4.36
C VAL A 33 -3.96 -11.03 -3.71
N GLN A 34 -3.56 -12.28 -3.99
CA GLN A 34 -4.15 -13.45 -3.34
C GLN A 34 -3.39 -13.73 -2.03
N PRO A 35 -4.08 -13.78 -0.88
CA PRO A 35 -3.41 -13.98 0.39
C PRO A 35 -2.79 -15.37 0.47
N GLY A 36 -1.53 -15.43 0.90
CA GLY A 36 -0.84 -16.69 1.21
C GLY A 36 -1.47 -17.43 2.39
N ARG A 37 -0.97 -18.64 2.71
CA ARG A 37 -1.52 -19.46 3.80
C ARG A 37 -1.53 -18.73 5.15
N VAL A 38 -0.43 -18.06 5.50
CA VAL A 38 -0.27 -17.31 6.75
C VAL A 38 -1.28 -16.16 6.82
N MET A 39 -1.38 -15.36 5.75
CA MET A 39 -2.33 -14.25 5.66
C MET A 39 -3.80 -14.73 5.79
N ARG A 40 -4.15 -15.87 5.16
CA ARG A 40 -5.49 -16.47 5.35
C ARG A 40 -5.77 -16.87 6.80
N GLN A 41 -4.77 -17.38 7.52
CA GLN A 41 -4.92 -17.71 8.94
C GLN A 41 -5.15 -16.46 9.80
N HIS A 42 -4.42 -15.37 9.53
CA HIS A 42 -4.64 -14.09 10.21
C HIS A 42 -6.03 -13.53 9.92
N ARG A 43 -6.48 -13.61 8.66
CA ARG A 43 -7.83 -13.24 8.22
C ARG A 43 -8.91 -13.97 9.02
N HIS A 44 -8.83 -15.30 9.12
CA HIS A 44 -9.80 -16.08 9.91
C HIS A 44 -9.76 -15.76 11.40
N ALA A 45 -8.57 -15.55 11.96
CA ALA A 45 -8.45 -15.14 13.36
C ALA A 45 -9.08 -13.75 13.59
N ALA A 46 -8.95 -12.85 12.62
CA ALA A 46 -9.44 -11.48 12.70
C ALA A 46 -10.96 -11.37 12.53
N GLU A 47 -11.64 -12.33 11.89
CA GLU A 47 -13.13 -12.36 11.78
C GLU A 47 -13.84 -12.21 13.12
N ARG A 48 -13.20 -12.64 14.21
CA ARG A 48 -13.71 -12.50 15.57
C ARG A 48 -13.64 -11.07 16.14
N LEU A 49 -12.95 -10.16 15.45
CA LEU A 49 -12.67 -8.79 15.89
C LEU A 49 -13.60 -7.76 15.24
N GLY A 50 -14.50 -8.18 14.34
CA GLY A 50 -15.46 -7.33 13.65
C GLY A 50 -15.04 -6.96 12.23
N GLU A 51 -15.68 -5.94 11.67
CA GLU A 51 -15.47 -5.52 10.28
C GLU A 51 -14.07 -4.89 10.08
N PRO A 52 -13.34 -5.24 9.00
CA PRO A 52 -12.06 -4.61 8.66
C PRO A 52 -12.21 -3.13 8.41
N THR A 53 -11.21 -2.37 8.81
CA THR A 53 -10.95 -1.05 8.25
C THR A 53 -9.91 -1.15 7.14
N LEU A 54 -10.20 -0.56 5.98
CA LEU A 54 -9.24 -0.44 4.88
C LEU A 54 -8.21 0.64 5.19
N LEU A 55 -6.93 0.26 5.18
CA LEU A 55 -5.80 1.15 5.45
C LEU A 55 -4.70 0.97 4.39
N PHE A 56 -3.85 2.00 4.27
CA PHE A 56 -2.73 2.03 3.35
C PHE A 56 -1.43 1.72 4.09
N HIS A 57 -0.53 0.98 3.44
CA HIS A 57 0.84 0.81 3.92
C HIS A 57 1.80 0.88 2.75
N GLY A 58 2.77 1.77 2.87
CA GLY A 58 3.84 1.92 1.88
C GLY A 58 5.08 1.20 2.35
N THR A 59 5.78 0.58 1.41
CA THR A 59 7.01 -0.14 1.65
C THR A 59 7.86 -0.15 0.39
N SER A 60 9.16 -0.40 0.53
CA SER A 60 10.05 -0.46 -0.62
C SER A 60 9.76 -1.68 -1.49
N ARG A 61 10.17 -1.63 -2.76
CA ARG A 61 9.92 -2.72 -3.71
C ARG A 61 10.54 -4.04 -3.23
N GLU A 62 11.71 -3.98 -2.62
CA GLU A 62 12.44 -5.13 -2.10
C GLU A 62 11.68 -5.84 -0.99
N ASN A 63 10.90 -5.09 -0.20
CA ASN A 63 10.09 -5.64 0.89
C ASN A 63 8.77 -6.24 0.41
N VAL A 64 8.29 -5.87 -0.78
CA VAL A 64 7.03 -6.40 -1.33
C VAL A 64 7.12 -7.90 -1.54
N ASP A 65 8.22 -8.40 -2.12
CA ASP A 65 8.39 -9.84 -2.35
C ASP A 65 8.38 -10.63 -1.03
N GLY A 66 9.01 -10.10 0.02
CA GLY A 66 8.98 -10.70 1.35
C GLY A 66 7.57 -10.72 1.96
N ILE A 67 6.80 -9.64 1.78
CA ILE A 67 5.40 -9.58 2.26
C ILE A 67 4.52 -10.55 1.47
N LEU A 68 4.69 -10.65 0.15
CA LEU A 68 3.92 -11.58 -0.68
C LEU A 68 4.19 -13.05 -0.33
N GLN A 69 5.43 -13.38 0.01
CA GLN A 69 5.83 -14.76 0.34
C GLN A 69 5.48 -15.17 1.77
N ALA A 70 5.77 -14.30 2.75
CA ALA A 70 5.71 -14.64 4.17
C ALA A 70 4.64 -13.87 4.96
N GLY A 71 3.93 -12.93 4.33
CA GLY A 71 3.06 -11.98 5.01
C GLY A 71 3.85 -10.84 5.67
N PHE A 72 3.14 -9.98 6.40
CA PHE A 72 3.78 -8.95 7.20
C PHE A 72 4.57 -9.55 8.37
N ARG A 73 5.75 -8.99 8.63
CA ARG A 73 6.63 -9.41 9.73
C ARG A 73 6.83 -8.26 10.70
N LEU A 74 6.95 -8.57 11.98
CA LEU A 74 7.36 -7.58 12.98
C LEU A 74 8.80 -7.16 12.69
N PRO A 75 9.10 -5.85 12.70
CA PRO A 75 10.47 -5.39 12.56
C PRO A 75 11.28 -5.73 13.82
N GLU A 76 12.58 -5.96 13.65
CA GLU A 76 13.51 -6.15 14.78
C GLU A 76 13.69 -4.83 15.56
N GLY A 77 13.69 -3.70 14.85
CA GLY A 77 13.75 -2.36 15.43
C GLY A 77 12.36 -1.76 15.71
N GLY A 78 12.31 -0.84 16.68
CA GLY A 78 11.08 -0.10 16.98
C GLY A 78 10.79 1.04 16.02
N GLY A 79 9.51 1.30 15.77
CA GLY A 79 9.02 2.56 15.22
C GLY A 79 8.57 3.53 16.32
N MET A 80 7.75 4.52 15.95
CA MET A 80 7.23 5.56 16.86
C MET A 80 6.48 5.01 18.08
N PHE A 81 5.86 3.84 17.96
CA PHE A 81 5.10 3.16 19.03
C PHE A 81 5.66 1.76 19.33
N GLY A 82 6.97 1.57 19.11
CA GLY A 82 7.64 0.29 19.30
C GLY A 82 7.60 -0.62 18.06
N PRO A 83 8.03 -1.88 18.20
CA PRO A 83 8.02 -2.85 17.11
C PRO A 83 6.59 -3.16 16.66
N GLY A 84 6.30 -2.98 15.37
CA GLY A 84 4.94 -3.17 14.86
C GLY A 84 4.83 -2.98 13.35
N ILE A 85 3.69 -3.38 12.80
CA ILE A 85 3.33 -3.13 11.41
C ILE A 85 2.46 -1.87 11.38
N TYR A 86 2.90 -0.87 10.63
CA TYR A 86 2.28 0.45 10.64
C TYR A 86 1.41 0.65 9.40
N PHE A 87 0.23 1.22 9.61
CA PHE A 87 -0.73 1.57 8.56
C PHE A 87 -1.16 3.03 8.73
N ALA A 88 -1.67 3.63 7.65
CA ALA A 88 -2.28 4.95 7.69
C ALA A 88 -3.59 4.95 6.90
N ASP A 89 -4.52 5.79 7.31
CA ASP A 89 -5.74 6.10 6.58
C ASP A 89 -5.48 7.00 5.36
N CYS A 90 -4.46 7.85 5.44
CA CYS A 90 -4.04 8.75 4.37
C CYS A 90 -3.01 8.08 3.43
N PRO A 91 -3.33 7.90 2.14
CA PRO A 91 -2.41 7.31 1.18
C PRO A 91 -1.18 8.18 0.91
N LEU A 92 -1.30 9.51 1.01
CA LEU A 92 -0.17 10.45 0.83
C LEU A 92 0.88 10.32 1.96
N LYS A 93 0.47 9.87 3.15
CA LYS A 93 1.39 9.49 4.22
C LYS A 93 2.13 8.21 3.87
N SER A 94 1.37 7.16 3.55
CA SER A 94 1.91 5.83 3.29
C SER A 94 2.86 5.80 2.09
N VAL A 95 2.55 6.50 1.00
CA VAL A 95 3.38 6.48 -0.22
C VAL A 95 4.81 6.97 0.00
N GLN A 96 5.06 7.82 1.00
CA GLN A 96 6.41 8.29 1.33
C GLN A 96 7.34 7.17 1.81
N PHE A 97 6.78 6.06 2.31
CA PHE A 97 7.51 4.87 2.71
C PHE A 97 7.78 3.91 1.54
N SER A 98 7.27 4.22 0.34
CA SER A 98 7.43 3.39 -0.86
C SER A 98 8.65 3.77 -1.72
N LYS A 99 9.67 4.37 -1.10
CA LYS A 99 10.77 5.17 -1.70
C LYS A 99 11.11 4.85 -3.18
N ARG A 100 11.19 5.92 -3.98
CA ARG A 100 11.86 5.98 -5.30
C ARG A 100 13.39 5.86 -5.15
N PRO A 101 14.13 5.42 -6.19
CA PRO A 101 15.57 5.67 -6.29
C PRO A 101 15.84 7.18 -6.33
N SER A 102 16.99 7.56 -5.77
CA SER A 102 17.52 8.91 -5.54
C SER A 102 17.47 9.88 -6.72
N PHE A 103 17.27 11.17 -6.41
CA PHE A 103 17.68 12.40 -7.13
C PHE A 103 17.68 12.37 -8.67
N GLY A 104 16.75 13.11 -9.31
CA GLY A 104 16.98 13.62 -10.68
C GLY A 104 15.82 13.57 -11.69
N PHE A 105 14.70 12.92 -11.40
CA PHE A 105 13.63 12.77 -12.41
C PHE A 105 12.44 13.71 -12.17
N ARG A 106 12.23 14.69 -13.06
CA ARG A 106 11.02 15.55 -13.14
C ARG A 106 9.80 14.76 -13.67
N GLY A 107 9.54 13.58 -13.13
CA GLY A 107 8.40 12.73 -13.49
C GLY A 107 7.35 12.69 -12.38
N LYS A 108 6.08 12.91 -12.73
CA LYS A 108 4.91 12.79 -11.83
C LYS A 108 5.01 11.49 -11.00
N PRO A 109 4.73 11.51 -9.69
CA PRO A 109 4.67 10.30 -8.87
C PRO A 109 3.62 9.33 -9.41
N THR A 110 4.08 8.31 -10.15
CA THR A 110 3.25 7.19 -10.58
C THR A 110 3.24 6.15 -9.48
N VAL A 111 2.05 5.87 -8.96
CA VAL A 111 1.82 4.93 -7.88
C VAL A 111 1.02 3.74 -8.41
N THR A 112 1.34 2.57 -7.89
CA THR A 112 0.96 1.26 -8.42
C THR A 112 0.33 0.49 -7.27
N ALA A 113 -0.98 0.65 -7.10
CA ALA A 113 -1.73 0.17 -5.93
C ALA A 113 -2.02 -1.34 -6.06
N ALA A 114 -1.82 -2.13 -5.01
CA ALA A 114 -2.34 -3.49 -4.88
C ALA A 114 -3.56 -3.46 -3.96
N ARG A 115 -4.72 -3.99 -4.38
CA ARG A 115 -5.85 -4.25 -3.47
C ARG A 115 -5.87 -5.73 -3.09
N THR A 116 -6.17 -6.01 -1.83
CA THR A 116 -6.60 -7.33 -1.36
C THR A 116 -8.04 -7.18 -0.88
N TRP A 117 -9.00 -7.73 -1.61
CA TRP A 117 -10.37 -7.78 -1.09
C TRP A 117 -10.61 -9.05 -0.30
N ASP A 118 -11.59 -8.94 0.59
CA ASP A 118 -12.29 -10.05 1.23
C ASP A 118 -11.71 -10.59 2.54
N ALA A 119 -11.05 -9.78 3.38
CA ALA A 119 -11.19 -9.95 4.84
C ALA A 119 -10.51 -8.90 5.71
N VAL A 120 -11.15 -8.72 6.84
CA VAL A 120 -10.62 -8.55 8.19
C VAL A 120 -9.10 -8.64 8.33
N GLY A 121 -8.48 -7.51 8.69
CA GLY A 121 -7.07 -7.42 9.08
C GLY A 121 -6.14 -6.82 8.00
N PRO A 122 -5.06 -6.13 8.40
CA PRO A 122 -4.56 -4.97 7.68
C PRO A 122 -3.62 -5.41 6.55
N GLU A 123 -4.14 -5.45 5.33
CA GLU A 123 -3.32 -5.69 4.17
C GLU A 123 -3.26 -4.45 3.31
N ALA A 124 -2.04 -3.91 3.28
CA ALA A 124 -1.64 -2.69 2.63
C ALA A 124 -2.19 -2.57 1.22
N VAL A 125 -2.76 -1.40 0.90
CA VAL A 125 -2.66 -0.91 -0.46
C VAL A 125 -1.18 -0.58 -0.74
N GLY A 126 -0.45 -1.58 -1.25
CA GLY A 126 0.95 -1.46 -1.62
C GLY A 126 1.09 -0.64 -2.89
N CYS A 127 1.96 0.36 -2.86
CA CYS A 127 2.12 1.36 -3.90
C CYS A 127 3.48 1.19 -4.58
N LEU A 128 3.61 0.34 -5.61
CA LEU A 128 4.84 0.25 -6.40
C LEU A 128 5.04 1.54 -7.23
N SER A 129 6.25 1.80 -7.69
CA SER A 129 6.49 2.77 -8.77
C SER A 129 7.05 2.00 -9.96
N GLY A 130 6.40 2.12 -11.11
CA GLY A 130 6.88 1.57 -12.38
C GLY A 130 7.42 2.70 -13.24
N ALA A 131 8.69 2.62 -13.62
CA ALA A 131 9.15 3.32 -14.82
C ALA A 131 8.53 2.60 -16.03
N ALA A 132 7.77 3.33 -16.85
CA ALA A 132 7.41 2.87 -18.18
C ALA A 132 8.69 2.89 -19.05
N GLY A 133 9.47 1.81 -19.00
CA GLY A 133 10.44 1.51 -20.04
C GLY A 133 9.66 0.97 -21.23
N GLY A 134 9.54 1.76 -22.29
CA GLY A 134 9.13 1.24 -23.59
C GLY A 134 10.18 0.26 -24.08
N LEU A 135 9.80 -1.01 -24.27
CA LEU A 135 10.46 -1.84 -25.26
C LEU A 135 9.90 -1.43 -26.61
N ALA A 136 10.67 -0.65 -27.35
CA ALA A 136 10.68 -0.71 -28.79
C ALA A 136 11.66 -1.83 -29.18
N ALA A 137 11.12 -2.91 -29.73
CA ALA A 137 11.75 -3.80 -30.70
C ALA A 137 10.63 -4.63 -31.34
#